data_AF-A0A9R0Y7L4-F1
#
_entry.id   AF-A0A9R0Y7L4-F1
#
_cell.length_a   1.000
_cell.length_b   1.000
_cell.length_c   1.000
_cell.angle_alpha   90.00
_cell.angle_beta   90.00
_cell.angle_gamma   90.00
#
_symmetry.space_group_name_H-M   'P 1'
#
loop_
_entity.id
_entity.type
_entity.pdbx_description
1 polymer ?
#
loop_
_entity_poly.entity_id
_entity_poly.type
_entity_poly.pdbx_seq_one_letter_code
_entity_poly.pdbx_strand_id
1 'polypeptide(L)'
;MATLGFQVLVQAIEQLVENEPGDKLTSEQLTWLYSIMLSATAVKLALWFYCRSSGNSIVRAYAKDHYFDVITNVVGLVAAVLGDRFLWWIDPAGAVLLAVYTIANWSGTVLEQAVSLVGRSAPPEMLQMLTYLAMKHDARVQRVDTVRAYSFGALYFVEVSSWPHRACI
;
A
#
# COMPACT_ATOMS: atom_id res chain seq x y z
N MET A 1 7.67 -0.04 4.68
CA MET A 1 6.93 0.44 5.86
C MET A 1 6.75 -0.61 6.93
N ALA A 2 6.45 -1.87 6.60
CA ALA A 2 6.40 -2.95 7.62
C ALA A 2 7.72 -3.13 8.41
N THR A 3 8.89 -3.03 7.76
CA THR A 3 10.20 -3.12 8.42
C THR A 3 10.43 -1.99 9.42
N LEU A 4 10.11 -0.74 9.04
CA LEU A 4 10.17 0.43 9.92
C LEU A 4 9.19 0.29 11.10
N GLY A 5 7.95 -0.16 10.84
CA GLY A 5 6.98 -0.45 11.88
C GLY A 5 7.49 -1.49 12.88
N PHE A 6 8.14 -2.55 12.41
CA PHE A 6 8.76 -3.55 13.28
C PHE A 6 9.92 -2.97 14.11
N GLN A 7 10.76 -2.13 13.50
CA GLN A 7 11.85 -1.46 14.21
C GLN A 7 11.32 -0.55 15.33
N VAL A 8 10.31 0.28 15.05
CA VAL A 8 9.67 1.14 16.05
C VAL A 8 9.03 0.31 17.15
N LEU A 9 8.38 -0.81 16.81
CA LEU A 9 7.79 -1.72 17.80
C LEU A 9 8.85 -2.25 18.78
N VAL A 10 9.99 -2.73 18.26
CA VAL A 10 11.07 -3.26 19.11
C VAL A 10 11.64 -2.17 20.01
N GLN A 11 11.96 -0.99 19.46
CA GLN A 11 12.51 0.14 20.23
C GLN A 11 11.55 0.62 21.32
N ALA A 12 10.26 0.72 21.01
CA ALA A 12 9.25 1.17 21.97
C ALA A 12 9.03 0.14 23.10
N ILE A 13 9.12 -1.15 22.81
CA ILE A 13 9.05 -2.21 23.83
C ILE A 13 10.28 -2.15 24.73
N GLU A 14 11.48 -2.00 24.16
CA GLU A 14 12.73 -1.89 24.91
C GLU A 14 12.68 -0.71 25.89
N GLN A 15 12.29 0.48 25.42
CA GLN A 15 12.08 1.66 26.28
C GLN A 15 11.07 1.44 27.40
N LEU A 16 10.01 0.67 27.15
CA LEU A 16 8.99 0.37 28.16
C LEU A 16 9.49 -0.64 29.21
N VAL A 17 10.33 -1.59 28.81
CA VAL A 17 10.90 -2.63 29.70
C VAL A 17 12.00 -2.06 30.57
N GLU A 18 12.87 -1.21 30.01
CA GLU A 18 13.97 -0.60 30.74
C GLU A 18 13.50 0.42 31.78
N ASN A 19 12.25 0.90 31.68
CA ASN A 19 11.64 1.87 32.60
C ASN A 19 12.45 3.16 32.78
N GLU A 20 13.36 3.46 31.85
CA GLU A 20 14.11 4.69 31.85
C GLU A 20 13.29 5.77 31.13
N PRO A 21 12.87 6.83 31.85
CA PRO A 21 12.20 7.95 31.19
C PRO A 21 13.18 8.57 30.20
N GLY A 22 12.81 8.59 28.92
CA GLY A 22 13.60 9.28 27.90
C GLY A 22 13.82 10.75 28.25
N ASP A 23 14.91 11.32 27.73
CA ASP A 23 15.22 12.73 27.92
C ASP A 23 14.03 13.61 27.47
N LYS A 24 13.66 14.56 28.33
CA LYS A 24 12.62 15.55 27.98
C LYS A 24 13.04 16.32 26.75
N LEU A 25 12.09 16.57 25.85
CA LEU A 25 12.38 17.29 24.62
C LEU A 25 12.70 18.75 24.96
N THR A 26 13.84 19.23 24.46
CA THR A 26 14.16 20.66 24.56
C THR A 26 13.18 21.49 23.72
N SER A 27 12.98 22.75 24.08
CA SER A 27 12.06 23.65 23.35
C SER A 27 12.42 23.77 21.86
N GLU A 28 13.70 23.70 21.51
CA GLU A 28 14.15 23.68 20.12
C GLU A 28 13.74 22.38 19.41
N GLN A 29 13.96 21.22 20.04
CA GLN A 29 13.54 19.92 19.49
C GLN A 29 12.03 19.85 19.29
N LEU A 30 11.25 20.35 20.25
CA LEU A 30 9.79 20.39 20.14
C LEU A 30 9.33 21.28 18.96
N THR A 31 9.99 22.42 18.77
CA THR A 31 9.72 23.33 17.64
C THR A 31 10.02 22.67 16.30
N TRP A 32 11.16 21.97 16.20
CA TRP A 32 11.52 21.20 15.01
C TRP A 32 10.55 20.05 14.74
N LEU A 33 10.18 19.31 15.77
CA LEU A 33 9.23 18.21 15.69
C LEU A 33 7.89 18.69 15.13
N TYR A 34 7.32 19.76 15.70
CA TYR A 34 6.09 20.36 15.18
C TYR A 34 6.24 20.83 13.73
N SER A 35 7.31 21.55 13.41
CA SER A 35 7.53 22.10 12.07
C SER A 35 7.59 21.00 11.01
N ILE A 36 8.37 19.95 11.24
CA ILE A 36 8.56 18.85 10.30
C ILE A 36 7.28 18.01 10.17
N MET A 37 6.66 17.63 11.29
CA MET A 37 5.47 16.78 11.24
C MET A 37 4.26 17.49 10.64
N LEU A 38 4.06 18.78 10.96
CA LEU A 38 2.93 19.55 10.44
C LEU A 38 3.10 19.81 8.94
N SER A 39 4.31 20.17 8.50
CA SER A 39 4.59 20.39 7.08
C SER A 39 4.46 19.10 6.26
N ALA A 40 5.00 17.98 6.74
CA ALA A 40 4.84 16.67 6.10
C ALA A 40 3.36 16.26 5.99
N THR A 41 2.59 16.46 7.07
CA THR A 41 1.15 16.16 7.10
C THR A 41 0.38 17.04 6.10
N ALA A 42 0.70 18.34 6.01
CA ALA A 42 0.08 19.23 5.05
C ALA A 42 0.34 18.81 3.58
N VAL A 43 1.58 18.44 3.27
CA VAL A 43 1.94 17.94 1.92
C VAL A 43 1.21 16.64 1.60
N LYS A 44 1.18 15.68 2.52
CA LYS A 44 0.48 14.40 2.35
C LYS A 44 -1.03 14.59 2.20
N LEU A 45 -1.63 15.51 2.96
CA LEU A 45 -3.05 15.88 2.83
C LEU A 45 -3.35 16.49 1.45
N ALA A 46 -2.50 17.38 0.93
CA ALA A 46 -2.67 17.95 -0.39
C ALA A 46 -2.58 16.89 -1.50
N LEU A 47 -1.61 15.98 -1.40
CA LEU A 47 -1.47 14.85 -2.32
C LEU A 47 -2.66 13.90 -2.24
N TRP A 48 -3.17 13.63 -1.03
CA TRP A 48 -4.37 12.83 -0.84
C TRP A 48 -5.58 13.43 -1.57
N PHE A 49 -5.78 14.75 -1.46
CA PHE A 49 -6.86 15.44 -2.15
C PHE A 49 -6.72 15.38 -3.68
N TYR A 50 -5.49 15.47 -4.19
CA TYR A 50 -5.19 15.31 -5.61
C TYR A 50 -5.45 13.88 -6.11
N CYS A 51 -5.00 12.87 -5.37
CA CYS A 51 -5.09 11.47 -5.79
C CYS A 51 -6.50 10.86 -5.62
N ARG A 52 -7.31 11.34 -4.66
CA ARG A 52 -8.64 10.74 -4.38
C ARG A 52 -9.64 10.82 -5.53
N SER A 53 -9.54 11.84 -6.38
CA SER A 53 -10.48 12.03 -7.51
C SER A 53 -10.09 11.22 -8.75
N SER A 54 -8.93 10.57 -8.74
CA SER A 54 -8.43 9.83 -9.90
C SER A 54 -9.26 8.57 -10.19
N GLY A 55 -9.45 8.30 -11.48
CA GLY A 55 -10.12 7.09 -11.97
C GLY A 55 -9.25 5.82 -11.87
N ASN A 56 -7.93 5.97 -11.82
CA ASN A 56 -6.99 4.84 -11.83
C ASN A 56 -6.89 4.17 -10.46
N SER A 57 -7.02 2.84 -10.41
CA SER A 57 -6.92 2.02 -9.19
C SER A 57 -5.56 2.16 -8.49
N ILE A 58 -4.47 2.32 -9.25
CA ILE A 58 -3.12 2.49 -8.71
C ILE A 58 -3.00 3.84 -7.99
N VAL A 59 -3.48 4.92 -8.61
CA VAL A 59 -3.48 6.27 -7.99
C VAL A 59 -4.37 6.30 -6.75
N ARG A 60 -5.47 5.56 -6.76
CA ARG A 60 -6.36 5.43 -5.59
C ARG A 60 -5.70 4.66 -4.43
N ALA A 61 -4.83 3.70 -4.73
CA ALA A 61 -4.01 3.03 -3.72
C ALA A 61 -2.99 4.01 -3.10
N TYR A 62 -2.35 4.85 -3.90
CA TYR A 62 -1.51 5.95 -3.41
C TYR A 62 -2.31 6.96 -2.56
N ALA A 63 -3.56 7.25 -2.90
CA ALA A 63 -4.42 8.07 -2.05
C ALA A 63 -4.66 7.39 -0.69
N LYS A 64 -4.99 6.09 -0.64
CA LYS A 64 -5.13 5.37 0.64
C LYS A 64 -3.85 5.44 1.48
N ASP A 65 -2.70 5.23 0.85
CA ASP A 65 -1.38 5.35 1.47
C ASP A 65 -1.17 6.72 2.14
N HIS A 66 -1.36 7.81 1.40
CA HIS A 66 -1.19 9.17 1.93
C HIS A 66 -2.18 9.49 3.06
N TYR A 67 -3.40 8.95 3.00
CA TYR A 67 -4.37 9.10 4.08
C TYR A 67 -3.90 8.42 5.37
N PHE A 68 -3.38 7.21 5.27
CA PHE A 68 -2.84 6.51 6.43
C PHE A 68 -1.61 7.22 6.99
N ASP A 69 -0.71 7.75 6.16
CA ASP A 69 0.44 8.55 6.61
C ASP A 69 0.02 9.78 7.41
N VAL A 70 -1.05 10.47 6.98
CA VAL A 70 -1.60 11.62 7.71
C VAL A 70 -2.09 11.19 9.09
N ILE A 71 -2.85 10.09 9.17
CA ILE A 71 -3.35 9.58 10.46
C ILE A 71 -2.17 9.23 11.36
N THR A 72 -1.18 8.49 10.86
CA THR A 72 -0.05 8.04 11.67
C THR A 72 0.81 9.20 12.14
N ASN A 73 1.02 10.22 11.31
CA ASN A 73 1.75 11.43 11.71
C ASN A 73 1.00 12.22 12.79
N VAL A 74 -0.31 12.38 12.67
CA VAL A 74 -1.12 13.10 13.67
C VAL A 74 -1.13 12.33 15.00
N VAL A 75 -1.36 11.02 14.97
CA VAL A 75 -1.36 10.19 16.19
C VAL A 75 0.03 10.17 16.83
N GLY A 76 1.10 10.02 16.04
CA GLY A 76 2.48 10.06 16.53
C GLY A 76 2.82 11.40 17.16
N LEU A 77 2.41 12.52 16.55
CA LEU A 77 2.60 13.86 17.12
C LEU A 77 1.89 14.01 18.47
N VAL A 78 0.64 13.54 18.56
CA VAL A 78 -0.13 13.59 19.81
C VAL A 78 0.53 12.72 20.90
N ALA A 79 0.97 11.52 20.55
CA ALA A 79 1.67 10.63 21.49
C ALA A 79 2.96 11.26 22.03
N ALA A 80 3.79 11.83 21.16
CA ALA A 80 5.03 12.50 21.54
C ALA A 80 4.80 13.69 22.47
N VAL A 81 3.81 14.53 22.16
CA VAL A 81 3.48 15.73 22.96
C VAL A 81 2.90 15.34 24.32
N LEU A 82 2.03 14.32 24.36
CA LEU A 82 1.47 13.83 25.62
C LEU A 82 2.53 13.13 26.49
N GLY A 83 3.45 12.39 25.88
CA GLY A 83 4.57 11.76 26.57
C GLY A 83 5.51 12.78 27.22
N ASP A 84 5.83 13.85 26.49
CA ASP A 84 6.67 14.94 27.01
C ASP A 84 5.98 15.73 28.14
N ARG A 85 4.66 15.98 28.02
CA ARG A 85 3.95 16.86 28.96
C ARG A 85 3.39 16.17 30.20
N PHE A 86 2.95 14.91 30.09
CA PHE A 86 2.21 14.22 31.16
C PHE A 86 2.96 13.03 31.75
N LEU A 87 3.11 11.95 31.00
CA LEU A 87 3.64 10.67 31.49
C LEU A 87 4.56 10.06 30.44
N TRP A 88 5.81 9.78 30.82
CA TRP A 88 6.86 9.29 29.93
C TRP A 88 6.49 8.00 29.17
N TRP A 89 5.66 7.12 29.76
CA TRP A 89 5.27 5.85 29.15
C TRP A 89 4.22 5.99 28.04
N ILE A 90 3.57 7.15 27.91
CA ILE A 90 2.53 7.38 26.88
C ILE A 90 3.12 7.33 25.48
N ASP A 91 4.31 7.90 25.28
CA ASP A 91 4.98 7.92 23.97
C ASP A 91 5.35 6.50 23.50
N PRO A 92 6.09 5.67 24.27
CA PRO A 92 6.38 4.29 23.87
C PRO A 92 5.12 3.43 23.74
N ALA A 93 4.11 3.59 24.62
CA ALA A 93 2.85 2.87 24.46
C ALA A 93 2.10 3.28 23.18
N GLY A 94 2.10 4.58 22.85
CA GLY A 94 1.56 5.12 21.61
C GLY A 94 2.30 4.59 20.39
N ALA A 95 3.63 4.52 20.46
CA ALA A 95 4.48 3.98 19.39
C ALA A 95 4.22 2.49 19.15
N VAL A 96 4.04 1.67 20.19
CA VAL A 96 3.65 0.25 20.06
C VAL A 96 2.31 0.10 19.35
N LEU A 97 1.29 0.84 19.80
CA LEU A 97 -0.04 0.81 19.16
C LEU A 97 0.03 1.26 17.70
N LEU A 98 0.78 2.34 17.43
CA LEU A 98 0.95 2.88 16.09
C LEU A 98 1.70 1.91 15.16
N ALA A 99 2.72 1.22 15.68
CA ALA A 99 3.48 0.22 14.94
C ALA A 99 2.61 -0.97 14.55
N VAL A 100 1.82 -1.51 15.49
CA VAL A 100 0.87 -2.61 15.21
C VAL A 100 -0.18 -2.17 14.18
N TYR A 101 -0.75 -0.98 14.35
CA TYR A 101 -1.72 -0.41 13.41
C TYR A 101 -1.13 -0.25 12.00
N THR A 102 0.11 0.24 11.91
CA THR A 102 0.82 0.43 10.63
C THR A 102 1.04 -0.92 9.97
N ILE A 103 1.59 -1.91 10.68
CA ILE A 103 1.85 -3.26 10.13
C ILE A 103 0.54 -3.89 9.62
N ALA A 104 -0.55 -3.79 10.39
CA ALA A 104 -1.85 -4.35 10.00
C ALA A 104 -2.39 -3.70 8.71
N ASN A 105 -2.47 -2.38 8.63
CA ASN A 105 -3.00 -1.69 7.45
C ASN A 105 -2.12 -1.89 6.21
N TRP A 106 -0.80 -1.89 6.40
CA TRP A 106 0.13 -2.12 5.31
C TRP A 106 0.07 -3.54 4.76
N SER A 107 -0.14 -4.54 5.61
CA SER A 107 -0.30 -5.92 5.15
C SER A 107 -1.48 -6.09 4.19
N GLY A 108 -2.63 -5.47 4.51
CA GLY A 108 -3.80 -5.49 3.63
C GLY A 108 -3.55 -4.74 2.30
N THR A 109 -2.93 -3.57 2.37
CA THR A 109 -2.63 -2.76 1.19
C THR A 109 -1.63 -3.47 0.27
N VAL A 110 -0.61 -4.11 0.83
CA VAL A 110 0.38 -4.91 0.08
C VAL A 110 -0.30 -6.07 -0.62
N LEU A 111 -1.26 -6.76 0.01
CA LEU A 111 -2.01 -7.83 -0.64
C LEU A 111 -2.83 -7.31 -1.84
N GLU A 112 -3.53 -6.17 -1.69
CA GLU A 112 -4.25 -5.55 -2.81
C GLU A 112 -3.31 -5.20 -3.97
N GLN A 113 -2.14 -4.63 -3.69
CA GLN A 113 -1.15 -4.27 -4.70
C GLN A 113 -0.46 -5.49 -5.33
N ALA A 114 -0.12 -6.50 -4.54
CA ALA A 114 0.48 -7.74 -5.01
C ALA A 114 -0.47 -8.47 -5.98
N VAL A 115 -1.75 -8.51 -5.65
CA VAL A 115 -2.79 -9.05 -6.54
C VAL A 115 -2.90 -8.27 -7.85
N SER A 116 -2.68 -6.95 -7.83
CA SER A 116 -2.63 -6.14 -9.04
C SER A 116 -1.38 -6.39 -9.89
N LEU A 117 -0.26 -6.80 -9.27
CA LEU A 117 1.01 -7.09 -9.94
C LEU A 117 1.07 -8.50 -10.54
N VAL A 118 0.53 -9.49 -9.84
CA VAL A 118 0.47 -10.90 -10.31
C VAL A 118 -0.49 -11.07 -11.49
N GLY A 119 -1.37 -10.08 -11.72
CA GLY A 119 -2.33 -10.07 -12.82
C GLY A 119 -3.54 -10.93 -12.49
N ARG A 120 -4.69 -10.28 -12.34
CA ARG A 120 -5.98 -10.97 -12.22
C ARG A 120 -6.32 -11.59 -13.56
N SER A 121 -6.84 -12.82 -13.56
CA SER A 121 -7.40 -13.40 -14.78
C SER A 121 -8.52 -12.52 -15.32
N ALA A 122 -8.56 -12.34 -16.64
CA ALA A 122 -9.61 -11.57 -17.30
C ALA A 122 -10.99 -12.18 -17.00
N PRO A 123 -12.06 -11.36 -16.95
CA PRO A 123 -13.40 -11.87 -16.70
C PRO A 123 -13.82 -12.89 -17.76
N PRO A 124 -14.71 -13.84 -17.42
CA PRO A 124 -15.11 -14.92 -18.32
C PRO A 124 -15.69 -14.41 -19.64
N GLU A 125 -16.37 -13.26 -19.66
CA GLU A 125 -16.87 -12.69 -20.92
C GLU A 125 -15.72 -12.28 -21.86
N MET A 126 -14.65 -11.70 -21.33
CA MET A 126 -13.46 -11.34 -22.12
C MET A 126 -12.76 -12.60 -22.64
N LEU A 127 -12.62 -13.63 -21.82
CA LEU A 127 -12.02 -14.91 -22.23
C LEU A 127 -12.84 -15.57 -23.35
N GLN A 128 -14.17 -15.54 -23.28
CA GLN A 128 -15.05 -16.06 -24.33
C GLN A 128 -14.90 -15.26 -25.63
N MET A 129 -14.88 -13.93 -25.55
CA MET A 129 -14.68 -13.07 -26.73
C MET A 129 -13.33 -13.34 -27.39
N LEU A 130 -12.25 -13.44 -26.60
CA LEU A 130 -10.90 -13.78 -27.09
C LEU A 130 -10.86 -15.17 -27.72
N THR A 131 -11.55 -16.16 -27.12
CA THR A 131 -11.65 -17.51 -27.67
C THR A 131 -12.35 -17.52 -29.03
N TYR A 132 -13.47 -16.81 -29.14
CA TYR A 132 -14.21 -16.68 -30.40
C TYR A 132 -13.38 -15.99 -31.49
N LEU A 133 -12.69 -14.88 -31.15
CA LEU A 133 -11.80 -14.18 -32.06
C LEU A 133 -10.65 -15.08 -32.52
N ALA A 134 -10.03 -15.82 -31.61
CA ALA A 134 -8.95 -16.76 -31.91
C ALA A 134 -9.41 -17.88 -32.86
N MET A 135 -10.60 -18.45 -32.64
CA MET A 135 -11.17 -19.48 -33.53
C MET A 135 -11.47 -18.96 -34.94
N LYS A 136 -11.80 -17.66 -35.07
CA LYS A 136 -12.18 -17.05 -36.35
C LYS A 136 -11.02 -16.36 -37.07
N HIS A 137 -9.85 -16.26 -36.42
CA HIS A 137 -8.71 -15.51 -36.93
C HIS A 137 -8.16 -16.09 -38.24
N ASP A 138 -8.03 -17.43 -38.34
CA ASP A 138 -7.45 -18.11 -39.49
C ASP A 138 -8.10 -19.49 -39.70
N ALA A 139 -8.35 -19.86 -40.96
CA ALA A 139 -9.00 -21.13 -41.34
C ALA A 139 -8.14 -22.37 -41.02
N ARG A 140 -6.84 -22.20 -40.75
CA ARG A 140 -5.91 -23.27 -40.32
C ARG A 140 -6.09 -23.63 -38.84
N VAL A 141 -6.70 -22.75 -38.05
CA VAL A 141 -7.01 -23.02 -36.64
C VAL A 141 -8.19 -23.99 -36.57
N GLN A 142 -7.93 -25.26 -36.26
CA GLN A 142 -8.99 -26.27 -36.13
C GLN A 142 -9.59 -26.26 -34.73
N ARG A 143 -8.76 -25.99 -33.72
CA ARG A 143 -9.16 -25.92 -32.32
C ARG A 143 -8.27 -24.96 -31.55
N VAL A 144 -8.84 -24.28 -30.56
CA VAL A 144 -8.09 -23.53 -29.55
C VAL A 144 -7.91 -24.42 -28.32
N ASP A 145 -6.66 -24.65 -27.92
CA ASP A 145 -6.30 -25.52 -26.79
C ASP A 145 -6.37 -24.76 -25.47
N THR A 146 -5.89 -23.52 -25.45
CA THR A 146 -5.83 -22.71 -24.22
C THR A 146 -5.84 -21.22 -24.57
N VAL A 147 -6.68 -20.46 -23.87
CA VAL A 147 -6.64 -18.99 -23.85
C VAL A 147 -6.38 -18.55 -22.42
N ARG A 148 -5.30 -17.83 -22.20
CA ARG A 148 -5.00 -17.19 -20.92
C ARG A 148 -4.97 -15.69 -21.14
N ALA A 149 -5.71 -14.96 -20.33
CA ALA A 149 -5.65 -13.51 -20.32
C ALA A 149 -5.53 -13.02 -18.88
N TYR A 150 -4.58 -12.12 -18.65
CA TYR A 150 -4.28 -11.54 -17.34
C TYR A 150 -4.24 -10.02 -17.44
N SER A 151 -4.75 -9.34 -16.41
CA SER A 151 -4.67 -7.89 -16.31
C SER A 151 -3.22 -7.44 -16.09
N PHE A 152 -2.73 -6.53 -16.91
CA PHE A 152 -1.43 -5.89 -16.78
C PHE A 152 -1.62 -4.37 -16.76
N GLY A 153 -1.80 -3.81 -15.56
CA GLY A 153 -2.15 -2.41 -15.40
C GLY A 153 -3.51 -2.08 -16.06
N ALA A 154 -3.50 -1.22 -17.07
CA ALA A 154 -4.70 -0.84 -17.84
C ALA A 154 -4.97 -1.73 -19.06
N LEU A 155 -4.09 -2.70 -19.35
CA LEU A 155 -4.16 -3.58 -20.52
C LEU A 155 -4.36 -5.03 -20.11
N TYR A 156 -4.64 -5.91 -21.08
CA TYR A 156 -4.63 -7.36 -20.89
C TYR A 156 -3.47 -7.97 -21.66
N PHE A 157 -2.72 -8.84 -21.00
CA PHE A 157 -1.75 -9.71 -21.66
C PHE A 157 -2.45 -11.03 -21.98
N VAL A 158 -2.44 -11.44 -23.25
CA VAL A 158 -3.20 -12.60 -23.73
C VAL A 158 -2.26 -13.59 -24.41
N GLU A 159 -2.28 -14.83 -23.95
CA GLU A 159 -1.61 -15.98 -24.57
C GLU A 159 -2.67 -16.93 -25.15
N VAL A 160 -2.52 -17.27 -26.42
CA VAL A 160 -3.42 -18.20 -27.11
C VAL A 160 -2.59 -19.35 -27.67
N SER A 161 -2.99 -20.58 -27.35
CA SER A 161 -2.44 -21.81 -27.91
C SER A 161 -3.51 -22.47 -28.77
N SER A 162 -3.20 -22.72 -30.04
CA SER A 162 -4.10 -23.35 -31.02
C SER A 162 -3.46 -24.58 -31.64
N TRP A 163 -4.31 -25.45 -32.19
CA TRP A 163 -3.92 -26.64 -32.93
C TRP A 163 -4.32 -26.51 -34.40
N PRO A 164 -3.41 -26.77 -35.37
CA PRO A 164 -1.99 -27.12 -35.20
C PRO A 164 -1.15 -25.94 -34.69
N HIS A 165 -0.12 -26.18 -33.86
CA HIS A 165 0.72 -25.14 -33.20
C HIS A 165 1.45 -24.14 -34.12
N ARG A 166 1.34 -24.27 -35.45
CA ARG A 166 1.89 -23.36 -36.46
C ARG A 166 0.85 -22.44 -37.10
N ALA A 167 -0.39 -22.44 -36.63
CA ALA A 167 -1.47 -21.65 -37.22
C ALA A 167 -1.49 -20.17 -36.78
N CYS A 168 -0.78 -19.80 -35.70
CA CYS A 168 -0.82 -18.46 -35.11
C CYS A 168 0.53 -17.70 -35.15
N ILE A 169 1.41 -18.00 -36.10
CA ILE A 169 2.63 -17.20 -36.38
C ILE A 169 2.42 -16.38 -37.64
#